data_AF-E8WXR2-F1
#
_entry.id   AF-E8WXR2-F1
#
_cell.length_a   1.000
_cell.length_b   1.000
_cell.length_c   1.000
_cell.angle_alpha   90.00
_cell.angle_beta   90.00
_cell.angle_gamma   90.00
#
_symmetry.space_group_name_H-M   'P 1'
#
loop_
_entity.id
_entity.type
_entity.pdbx_description
1 polymer ?
#
loop_
_entity_poly.entity_id
_entity_poly.type
_entity_poly.pdbx_seq_one_letter_code
_entity_poly.pdbx_strand_id
1 'polypeptide(L)'
;MKMTERIKRNMQADKPMTLISLRLPDHVIEDLKEVAPTLGFGGYQALIRAYISNGLRKHLAEREALRVKESAVEEFSQRLLAHGVPEQAIKDAAAEMTEN
;
A
#
# COMPACT_ATOMS: atom_id res chain seq x y z
N MET A 1 -1.94 10.17 3.29
CA MET A 1 -0.91 10.86 2.47
C MET A 1 -1.08 10.40 1.04
N LYS A 2 -1.41 11.32 0.13
CA LYS A 2 -1.73 11.03 -1.27
C LYS A 2 -0.54 10.37 -2.00
N MET A 3 -0.80 9.50 -2.96
CA MET A 3 0.22 8.75 -3.73
C MET A 3 1.31 9.66 -4.33
N THR A 4 0.92 10.82 -4.85
CA THR A 4 1.83 11.83 -5.45
C THR A 4 2.90 12.31 -4.47
N GLU A 5 2.55 12.50 -3.20
CA GLU A 5 3.49 12.96 -2.17
C GLU A 5 4.48 11.85 -1.77
N ARG A 6 4.05 10.58 -1.86
CA ARG A 6 4.93 9.42 -1.61
C ARG A 6 5.95 9.24 -2.73
N ILE A 7 5.52 9.43 -3.99
CA ILE A 7 6.40 9.38 -5.16
C ILE A 7 7.48 10.47 -5.06
N LYS A 8 7.08 11.72 -4.76
CA LYS A 8 8.03 12.83 -4.54
C LYS A 8 9.07 12.54 -3.47
N ARG A 9 8.66 11.96 -2.33
CA ARG A 9 9.59 11.57 -1.25
C ARG A 9 10.58 10.49 -1.69
N ASN A 10 10.15 9.54 -2.53
CA ASN A 10 11.03 8.49 -3.05
C ASN A 10 12.04 8.99 -4.09
N MET A 11 11.81 10.15 -4.70
CA MET A 11 12.70 10.77 -5.70
C MET A 11 13.76 11.70 -5.07
N GLN A 12 13.76 11.91 -3.75
CA GLN A 12 14.78 12.71 -3.08
C GLN A 12 16.11 11.96 -3.05
N ALA A 13 17.16 12.58 -3.60
CA ALA A 13 18.49 11.99 -3.74
C ALA A 13 19.15 11.72 -2.37
N ASP A 14 18.96 12.61 -1.39
CA ASP A 14 19.58 12.52 -0.07
C ASP A 14 18.55 12.21 1.02
N LYS A 15 17.96 11.02 0.92
CA LYS A 15 16.97 10.57 1.91
C LYS A 15 17.70 10.13 3.19
N PRO A 16 17.30 10.62 4.37
CA PRO A 16 17.90 10.18 5.63
C PRO A 16 17.64 8.69 5.82
N MET A 17 18.70 7.92 6.12
CA MET A 17 18.59 6.50 6.43
C MET A 17 18.60 6.28 7.94
N THR A 18 17.73 5.41 8.42
CA THR A 18 17.70 4.96 9.83
C THR A 18 18.29 3.57 9.90
N LEU A 19 19.29 3.38 10.78
CA LEU A 19 19.81 2.06 11.09
C LEU A 19 18.78 1.30 11.93
N ILE A 20 18.43 0.10 11.50
CA ILE A 20 17.58 -0.83 12.25
C ILE A 20 18.35 -2.11 12.55
N SER A 21 18.11 -2.69 13.73
CA SER A 21 18.60 -4.02 14.08
C SER A 21 17.43 -5.00 13.99
N LEU A 22 17.59 -6.07 13.21
CA LEU A 22 16.59 -7.10 13.00
C LEU A 22 17.25 -8.47 13.16
N ARG A 23 16.65 -9.37 13.94
CA ARG A 23 17.05 -10.77 14.00
C ARG A 23 16.29 -11.56 12.93
N LEU A 24 17.03 -12.38 12.18
CA LEU A 24 16.49 -13.31 11.20
C LEU A 24 17.10 -14.69 11.45
N PRO A 25 16.38 -15.78 11.16
CA PRO A 25 16.97 -17.12 11.22
C PRO A 25 18.17 -17.25 10.28
N ASP A 26 19.17 -18.03 10.67
CA ASP A 26 20.41 -18.18 9.89
C ASP A 26 20.16 -18.71 8.48
N HIS A 27 19.30 -19.73 8.35
CA HIS A 27 18.93 -20.30 7.04
C HIS A 27 18.31 -19.26 6.10
N VAL A 28 17.54 -18.30 6.63
CA VAL A 28 16.97 -17.21 5.81
C VAL A 28 18.08 -16.30 5.29
N ILE A 29 19.11 -16.05 6.09
CA ILE A 29 20.26 -15.26 5.65
C ILE A 29 21.05 -15.99 4.57
N GLU A 30 21.18 -17.31 4.68
CA GLU A 30 21.82 -18.17 3.67
C GLU A 30 21.05 -18.13 2.35
N ASP A 31 19.74 -18.35 2.38
CA ASP A 31 18.87 -18.27 1.20
C ASP A 31 18.96 -16.88 0.53
N LEU A 32 18.95 -15.81 1.32
CA LEU A 32 19.06 -14.45 0.80
C LEU A 32 20.42 -14.17 0.15
N LYS A 33 21.50 -14.78 0.65
CA LYS A 33 22.84 -14.67 0.04
C LYS A 33 22.89 -15.40 -1.29
N GLU A 34 22.24 -16.56 -1.41
CA GLU A 34 22.16 -17.33 -2.64
C GLU A 34 21.32 -16.62 -3.71
N VAL A 35 20.18 -16.04 -3.30
CA VAL A 35 19.22 -15.42 -4.22
C VAL A 35 19.62 -14.00 -4.64
N ALA A 36 20.36 -13.24 -3.82
CA ALA A 36 20.71 -11.86 -4.15
C ALA A 36 21.45 -11.71 -5.50
N PRO A 37 22.50 -12.51 -5.82
CA PRO A 37 23.20 -12.44 -7.10
C PRO A 37 22.30 -12.80 -8.29
N THR A 38 21.44 -13.82 -8.14
CA THR A 38 20.56 -14.28 -9.23
C THR A 38 19.52 -13.23 -9.61
N LEU A 39 19.14 -12.37 -8.66
CA LEU A 39 18.27 -11.22 -8.86
C LEU A 39 19.03 -9.91 -9.18
N GLY A 40 20.35 -9.96 -9.36
CA GLY A 40 21.17 -8.80 -9.74
C GLY A 40 21.49 -7.82 -8.61
N PHE A 41 21.32 -8.22 -7.34
CA PHE A 41 21.68 -7.39 -6.19
C PHE A 41 23.14 -7.63 -5.77
N GLY A 42 23.85 -6.57 -5.41
CA GLY A 42 25.22 -6.65 -4.88
C GLY A 42 25.35 -7.26 -3.47
N GLY A 43 24.27 -7.80 -2.91
CA GLY A 43 24.26 -8.47 -1.61
C GLY A 43 22.87 -8.58 -0.97
N TYR A 44 22.74 -9.49 0.00
CA TYR A 44 21.47 -9.81 0.64
C TYR A 44 20.82 -8.62 1.37
N GLN A 45 21.60 -7.69 1.92
CA GLN A 45 21.07 -6.49 2.56
C GLN A 45 20.35 -5.57 1.57
N ALA A 46 20.83 -5.49 0.32
CA ALA A 46 20.15 -4.73 -0.74
C ALA A 46 18.84 -5.41 -1.15
N LEU A 47 18.85 -6.75 -1.24
CA LEU A 47 17.66 -7.55 -1.51
C LEU A 47 16.59 -7.39 -0.42
N ILE A 48 16.97 -7.46 0.87
CA ILE A 48 16.06 -7.25 2.00
C ILE A 48 15.36 -5.88 1.88
N ARG A 49 16.12 -4.80 1.64
CA ARG A 49 15.55 -3.45 1.47
C ARG A 49 14.57 -3.40 0.30
N ALA A 50 14.88 -4.08 -0.80
CA ALA A 50 14.00 -4.14 -1.97
C ALA A 50 12.69 -4.87 -1.67
N TYR A 51 12.74 -6.02 -1.00
CA TYR A 51 11.54 -6.77 -0.59
C TYR A 51 10.65 -6.00 0.36
N ILE A 52 11.23 -5.40 1.41
CA ILE A 52 10.47 -4.56 2.34
C ILE A 52 9.81 -3.40 1.59
N SER A 53 10.56 -2.72 0.73
CA SER A 53 10.04 -1.58 -0.04
C SER A 53 8.91 -1.99 -0.98
N ASN A 54 9.04 -3.14 -1.65
CA ASN A 54 8.05 -3.62 -2.59
C ASN A 54 6.76 -4.08 -1.90
N GLY A 55 6.90 -4.91 -0.86
CA GLY A 55 5.76 -5.38 -0.07
C GLY A 55 4.99 -4.21 0.55
N LEU A 56 5.70 -3.25 1.12
CA LEU A 56 5.07 -2.07 1.72
C LEU A 56 4.38 -1.19 0.67
N ARG A 57 4.99 -0.96 -0.51
CA ARG A 57 4.35 -0.20 -1.60
C ARG A 57 3.05 -0.86 -2.05
N LYS A 58 3.05 -2.18 -2.24
CA LYS A 58 1.85 -2.93 -2.63
C LYS A 58 0.73 -2.74 -1.61
N HIS A 59 1.01 -2.98 -0.33
CA HIS A 59 0.02 -2.85 0.72
C HIS A 59 -0.51 -1.41 0.87
N LEU A 60 0.36 -0.42 0.74
CA LEU A 60 -0.03 0.98 0.76
C LEU A 60 -0.90 1.38 -0.43
N ALA A 61 -0.63 0.83 -1.62
CA ALA A 61 -1.44 1.07 -2.81
C ALA A 61 -2.84 0.44 -2.67
N GLU A 62 -2.92 -0.78 -2.14
CA GLU A 62 -4.20 -1.45 -1.85
C GLU A 62 -5.04 -0.64 -0.85
N ARG A 63 -4.43 -0.17 0.25
CA ARG A 63 -5.12 0.71 1.22
C ARG A 63 -5.61 2.01 0.61
N GLU A 64 -4.83 2.63 -0.26
CA GLU A 64 -5.24 3.87 -0.91
C GLU A 64 -6.40 3.61 -1.90
N ALA A 65 -6.35 2.51 -2.66
CA ALA A 65 -7.43 2.11 -3.56
C ALA A 65 -8.74 1.87 -2.80
N LEU A 66 -8.70 1.22 -1.63
CA LEU A 66 -9.86 1.06 -0.76
C LEU A 66 -10.40 2.41 -0.28
N ARG A 67 -9.54 3.32 0.17
CA ARG A 67 -9.94 4.67 0.60
C ARG A 67 -10.59 5.48 -0.52
N VAL A 68 -10.08 5.37 -1.76
CA VAL A 68 -10.67 6.05 -2.92
C VAL A 68 -12.07 5.50 -3.21
N LYS A 69 -12.26 4.17 -3.13
CA LYS A 69 -13.58 3.54 -3.30
C LYS A 69 -14.56 4.03 -2.24
N GLU A 70 -14.18 4.01 -0.97
CA GLU A 70 -15.01 4.46 0.15
C GLU A 70 -15.42 5.94 -0.01
N SER A 71 -14.45 6.81 -0.34
CA SER A 71 -14.71 8.23 -0.58
C SER A 71 -15.64 8.48 -1.78
N ALA A 72 -15.55 7.65 -2.84
CA ALA A 72 -16.42 7.76 -4.01
C ALA A 72 -17.86 7.34 -3.69
N VAL A 73 -18.02 6.28 -2.89
CA VAL A 73 -19.35 5.84 -2.40
C VAL A 73 -19.97 6.91 -1.52
N GLU A 74 -19.18 7.56 -0.66
CA GLU A 74 -19.67 8.62 0.21
C GLU A 74 -20.08 9.87 -0.58
N GLU A 75 -19.26 10.32 -1.55
CA GLU A 75 -19.63 11.44 -2.43
C GLU A 75 -20.88 11.12 -3.26
N PHE A 76 -20.97 9.90 -3.81
CA PHE A 76 -22.13 9.47 -4.58
C PHE A 76 -23.41 9.46 -3.73
N SER A 77 -23.32 8.92 -2.51
CA SER A 77 -24.42 8.90 -1.55
C SER A 77 -24.92 10.32 -1.22
N GLN A 78 -24.00 11.27 -0.99
CA GLN A 78 -24.36 12.67 -0.74
C GLN A 78 -25.06 13.32 -1.94
N ARG A 79 -24.63 13.02 -3.17
CA ARG A 79 -25.30 13.52 -4.38
C ARG A 79 -26.71 12.96 -4.53
N LEU A 80 -26.92 11.67 -4.26
CA LEU A 80 -28.25 11.05 -4.30
C LEU A 80 -29.19 11.68 -3.27
N LEU A 81 -28.72 11.92 -2.04
CA LEU A 81 -29.47 12.67 -1.03
C LEU A 81 -29.85 14.07 -1.54
N ALA A 82 -28.91 14.80 -2.13
CA ALA A 82 -29.16 16.13 -2.70
C ALA A 82 -30.17 16.12 -3.86
N HIS A 83 -30.28 15.00 -4.58
CA HIS A 83 -31.28 14.77 -5.63
C HIS A 83 -32.63 14.23 -5.09
N GLY A 84 -32.79 14.13 -3.77
CA GLY A 84 -34.04 13.72 -3.12
C GLY A 84 -34.23 12.21 -3.00
N VAL A 85 -33.19 11.41 -3.21
CA VAL A 85 -33.24 9.97 -2.95
C VAL A 85 -33.27 9.74 -1.43
N PRO A 86 -34.21 8.93 -0.90
CA PRO A 86 -34.31 8.65 0.53
C PRO A 86 -33.03 7.99 1.07
N GLU A 87 -32.56 8.46 2.23
CA GLU A 87 -31.34 7.96 2.88
C GLU A 87 -31.36 6.45 3.12
N GLN A 88 -32.51 5.90 3.47
CA GLN A 88 -32.67 4.47 3.72
C GLN A 88 -32.39 3.65 2.45
N ALA A 89 -32.90 4.07 1.29
CA ALA A 89 -32.68 3.38 0.03
C ALA A 89 -31.19 3.39 -0.38
N ILE A 90 -30.45 4.45 -0.03
CA ILE A 90 -29.00 4.53 -0.29
C ILE A 90 -28.22 3.60 0.63
N LYS A 91 -28.60 3.51 1.91
CA LYS A 91 -27.96 2.59 2.88
C LYS A 91 -28.18 1.13 2.49
N ASP A 92 -29.41 0.78 2.11
CA ASP A 92 -29.75 -0.58 1.71
C ASP A 92 -28.95 -0.98 0.45
N ALA A 93 -28.91 -0.10 -0.57
CA ALA A 93 -28.13 -0.34 -1.77
C ALA A 93 -26.61 -0.42 -1.51
N ALA A 94 -26.07 0.39 -0.60
CA ALA A 94 -24.66 0.34 -0.23
C ALA A 94 -24.29 -0.96 0.52
N ALA A 95 -25.19 -1.49 1.35
CA ALA A 95 -25.00 -2.76 2.05
C ALA A 95 -24.96 -3.95 1.07
N GLU A 96 -25.85 -3.97 0.07
CA GLU A 96 -25.87 -4.98 -0.99
C GLU A 96 -24.56 -5.03 -1.80
N MET A 97 -23.87 -3.90 -1.96
CA MET A 97 -22.58 -3.83 -2.65
C MET A 97 -21.41 -4.42 -1.84
N THR A 98 -21.57 -4.61 -0.53
CA THR A 98 -20.54 -5.15 0.36
C THR A 98 -20.69 -6.65 0.66
N GLU A 99 -21.85 -7.25 0.35
CA GLU A 99 -22.15 -8.67 0.61
C GLU A 99 -21.81 -9.63 -0.54
N ASN A 100 -21.28 -9.12 -1.67
CA ASN A 100 -20.76 -9.92 -2.79
C ASN A 100 -19.22 -9.91 -2.85
#